data_AF-S0G0C1-F1
#
_entry.id   AF-S0G0C1-F1
#
_cell.length_a   1.000
_cell.length_b   1.000
_cell.length_c   1.000
_cell.angle_alpha   90.00
_cell.angle_beta   90.00
_cell.angle_gamma   90.00
#
_symmetry.space_group_name_H-M   'P 1'
#
loop_
_entity.id
_entity.type
_entity.pdbx_description
1 polymer ?
#
loop_
_entity_poly.entity_id
_entity_poly.type
_entity_poly.pdbx_seq_one_letter_code
_entity_poly.pdbx_strand_id
1 'polypeptide(L)'
;YNKCKKCMACTSICPTGAIVFADNDREKTRLPAVNLDECIFCRFCEENCPEGAICLTNRFELAQKSREALRSSPLYIQEDEVMGLEYELLGKQLKEKVYSRFGKSLHIREVDAGSCNGCDYEINALGSPYNDIERFGIHFVASPRHADMLLVTGCVSRNMEEALIKTYNAAPSPKLVVAVGACACSGGIFKNSYAGKNGVDRVLPVDVYIPGCPPRPQAIIYGILKAIGRM
;
A
#
# COMPACT_ATOMS: atom_id res chain seq x y z
N TYR A 1 22.53 -8.90 -4.10
CA TYR A 1 22.44 -9.89 -5.19
C TYR A 1 23.50 -10.99 -5.15
N ASN A 2 24.78 -10.66 -4.98
CA ASN A 2 25.90 -11.61 -5.09
C ASN A 2 25.80 -12.84 -4.16
N LYS A 3 25.01 -12.78 -3.09
CA LYS A 3 24.78 -13.89 -2.17
C LYS A 3 23.72 -14.90 -2.64
N CYS A 4 22.87 -14.58 -3.61
CA CYS A 4 21.74 -15.44 -3.99
C CYS A 4 22.18 -16.63 -4.87
N LYS A 5 22.10 -17.85 -4.32
CA LYS A 5 22.36 -19.10 -5.07
C LYS A 5 21.18 -19.61 -5.92
N LYS A 6 20.08 -18.85 -6.02
CA LYS A 6 18.88 -19.21 -6.81
C LYS A 6 18.26 -20.57 -6.41
N CYS A 7 18.37 -20.96 -5.14
CA CYS A 7 17.85 -22.22 -4.60
C CYS A 7 16.31 -22.29 -4.44
N MET A 8 15.60 -21.20 -4.73
CA MET A 8 14.13 -21.07 -4.63
C MET A 8 13.52 -21.25 -3.23
N ALA A 9 14.31 -21.40 -2.17
CA ALA A 9 13.82 -21.55 -0.78
C ALA A 9 12.86 -20.43 -0.34
N CYS A 10 13.12 -19.20 -0.78
CA CYS A 10 12.29 -18.03 -0.48
C CYS A 10 10.92 -18.09 -1.17
N THR A 11 10.84 -18.64 -2.39
CA THR A 11 9.57 -18.83 -3.10
C THR A 11 8.75 -19.95 -2.47
N SER A 12 9.37 -21.07 -2.10
CA SER A 12 8.66 -22.20 -1.50
C SER A 12 8.04 -21.87 -0.13
N ILE A 13 8.66 -20.98 0.65
CA ILE A 13 8.14 -20.59 1.97
C ILE A 13 7.18 -19.40 1.91
N CYS A 14 7.06 -18.71 0.78
CA CYS A 14 6.26 -17.50 0.68
C CYS A 14 4.76 -17.84 0.75
N PRO A 15 4.04 -17.45 1.81
CA PRO A 15 2.65 -17.89 2.03
C PRO A 15 1.69 -17.31 0.99
N THR A 16 2.01 -16.12 0.47
CA THR A 16 1.23 -15.48 -0.58
C THR A 16 1.78 -15.73 -1.97
N GLY A 17 2.92 -16.41 -2.14
CA GLY A 17 3.57 -16.55 -3.45
C GLY A 17 4.00 -15.22 -4.09
N ALA A 18 4.23 -14.19 -3.28
CA ALA A 18 4.68 -12.87 -3.74
C ALA A 18 6.11 -12.88 -4.33
N ILE A 19 6.93 -13.89 -4.01
CA ILE A 19 8.31 -14.00 -4.51
C ILE A 19 8.32 -14.82 -5.81
N VAL A 20 8.64 -14.15 -6.90
CA VAL A 20 8.70 -14.71 -8.26
C VAL A 20 10.11 -14.66 -8.81
N PHE A 21 10.43 -15.49 -9.80
CA PHE A 21 11.68 -15.39 -10.56
C PHE A 21 11.39 -14.73 -11.90
N ALA A 22 11.84 -13.50 -12.07
CA ALA A 22 11.67 -12.73 -13.31
C ALA A 22 12.96 -12.75 -14.13
N ASP A 23 12.81 -12.76 -15.46
CA ASP A 23 13.93 -12.60 -16.37
C ASP A 23 14.47 -11.17 -16.26
N ASN A 24 15.78 -11.03 -16.13
CA ASN A 24 16.45 -9.74 -16.21
C ASN A 24 17.10 -9.61 -17.60
N ASP A 25 16.51 -8.77 -18.45
CA ASP A 25 17.00 -8.51 -19.81
C ASP A 25 18.44 -7.98 -19.84
N ARG A 26 18.91 -7.33 -18.77
CA ARG A 26 20.27 -6.79 -18.68
C ARG A 26 21.33 -7.86 -18.40
N GLU A 27 20.97 -8.90 -17.64
CA GLU A 27 21.92 -9.94 -17.22
C GLU A 27 21.67 -11.30 -17.88
N LYS A 28 20.60 -11.43 -18.68
CA LYS A 28 20.11 -12.72 -19.23
C LYS A 28 19.99 -13.80 -18.15
N THR A 29 19.66 -13.40 -16.92
CA THR A 29 19.47 -14.34 -15.82
C THR A 29 18.15 -14.10 -15.10
N ARG A 30 17.55 -15.19 -14.59
CA ARG A 30 16.40 -15.12 -13.70
C ARG A 30 16.85 -14.69 -12.31
N LEU A 31 16.27 -13.61 -11.82
CA LEU A 31 16.48 -13.08 -10.48
C LEU A 31 15.18 -13.14 -9.68
N PRO A 32 15.26 -13.37 -8.35
CA PRO A 32 14.10 -13.24 -7.50
C PRO A 32 13.62 -11.79 -7.51
N ALA A 33 12.30 -11.62 -7.59
CA ALA A 33 11.57 -10.36 -7.51
C ALA A 33 10.40 -10.54 -6.56
N VAL A 34 9.89 -9.42 -6.03
CA VAL A 34 8.77 -9.41 -5.08
C VAL A 34 7.64 -8.60 -5.68
N ASN A 35 6.48 -9.23 -5.82
CA ASN A 35 5.22 -8.55 -6.11
C ASN A 35 4.76 -7.84 -4.83
N LEU A 36 5.01 -6.52 -4.74
CA LEU A 36 4.74 -5.76 -3.51
C LEU A 36 3.24 -5.65 -3.21
N ASP A 37 2.38 -5.77 -4.22
CA ASP A 37 0.93 -5.80 -4.03
C ASP A 37 0.46 -7.09 -3.33
N GLU A 38 1.24 -8.18 -3.38
CA GLU A 38 0.93 -9.46 -2.76
C GLU A 38 1.76 -9.76 -1.49
N CYS A 39 2.86 -9.02 -1.28
CA CYS A 39 3.75 -9.22 -0.14
C CYS A 39 3.08 -8.77 1.17
N ILE A 40 3.05 -9.66 2.16
CA ILE A 40 2.53 -9.38 3.50
C ILE A 40 3.64 -9.06 4.52
N PHE A 41 4.89 -8.91 4.07
CA PHE A 41 6.04 -8.53 4.91
C PHE A 41 6.27 -9.44 6.14
N CYS A 42 5.91 -10.72 6.04
CA CYS A 42 6.02 -11.72 7.12
C CYS A 42 7.45 -12.20 7.46
N ARG A 43 8.48 -11.73 6.73
CA ARG A 43 9.90 -12.10 6.92
C ARG A 43 10.30 -13.56 6.70
N PHE A 44 9.39 -14.49 6.44
CA PHE A 44 9.77 -15.89 6.21
C PHE A 44 10.83 -16.09 5.13
N CYS A 45 10.84 -15.28 4.08
CA CYS A 45 11.86 -15.35 3.03
C CYS A 45 13.26 -14.90 3.48
N GLU A 46 13.35 -13.98 4.45
CA GLU A 46 14.59 -13.52 5.07
C GLU A 46 15.10 -14.59 6.03
N GLU A 47 14.23 -15.11 6.90
CA GLU A 47 14.56 -16.14 7.90
C GLU A 47 15.01 -17.47 7.29
N ASN A 48 14.42 -17.85 6.15
CA ASN A 48 14.68 -19.14 5.49
C ASN A 48 15.67 -19.03 4.32
N CYS A 49 16.33 -17.89 4.11
CA CYS A 49 17.35 -17.76 3.08
C CYS A 49 18.70 -18.32 3.59
N PRO A 50 19.21 -19.45 3.06
CA PRO A 50 20.45 -20.05 3.58
C PRO A 50 21.69 -19.14 3.44
N GLU A 51 21.64 -18.22 2.48
CA GLU A 51 22.74 -17.32 2.15
C GLU A 51 22.55 -15.90 2.72
N GLY A 52 21.42 -15.63 3.39
CA GLY A 52 21.07 -14.28 3.83
C GLY A 52 21.01 -13.27 2.67
N ALA A 53 20.54 -13.72 1.50
CA ALA A 53 20.50 -12.92 0.27
C ALA A 53 19.28 -11.98 0.19
N ILE A 54 18.27 -12.20 1.03
CA ILE A 54 17.05 -11.40 1.15
C ILE A 54 17.07 -10.76 2.54
N CYS A 55 16.80 -9.45 2.59
CA CYS A 55 16.75 -8.68 3.82
C CYS A 55 15.58 -7.68 3.73
N LEU A 56 14.80 -7.56 4.79
CA LEU A 56 13.76 -6.52 4.86
C LEU A 56 14.39 -5.20 5.31
N THR A 57 14.21 -4.17 4.49
CA THR A 57 14.66 -2.80 4.82
C THR A 57 13.55 -2.01 5.53
N ASN A 58 13.92 -0.81 6.01
CA ASN A 58 12.96 0.14 6.61
C ASN A 58 12.32 1.09 5.58
N ARG A 59 12.54 0.86 4.28
CA ARG A 59 11.96 1.67 3.22
C ARG A 59 10.44 1.54 3.21
N PHE A 60 9.74 2.67 3.28
CA PHE A 60 8.27 2.70 3.34
C PHE A 60 7.65 3.39 2.11
N GLU A 61 8.46 4.04 1.27
CA GLU A 61 8.08 4.78 0.06
C GLU A 61 7.76 3.84 -1.11
N LEU A 62 6.86 2.89 -0.86
CA LEU A 62 6.53 1.78 -1.77
C LEU A 62 5.20 1.98 -2.50
N ALA A 63 4.40 2.99 -2.12
CA ALA A 63 3.11 3.25 -2.76
C ALA A 63 3.27 3.52 -4.26
N GLN A 64 2.36 3.04 -5.10
CA GLN A 64 2.42 3.20 -6.56
C GLN A 64 1.07 3.57 -7.17
N LYS A 65 1.08 4.07 -8.42
CA LYS A 65 -0.12 4.50 -9.15
C LYS A 65 -0.85 3.35 -9.86
N SER A 66 -0.24 2.18 -9.97
CA SER A 66 -0.83 0.98 -10.57
C SER A 66 -0.27 -0.29 -9.92
N ARG A 67 -0.98 -1.41 -10.10
CA ARG A 67 -0.53 -2.73 -9.61
C ARG A 67 0.70 -3.22 -10.35
N GLU A 68 0.79 -2.94 -11.65
CA GLU A 68 1.94 -3.31 -12.48
C GLU A 68 3.22 -2.66 -11.96
N ALA A 69 3.14 -1.41 -11.52
CA ALA A 69 4.26 -0.70 -10.90
C ALA A 69 4.67 -1.28 -9.52
N LEU A 70 3.79 -2.02 -8.85
CA LEU A 70 4.14 -2.79 -7.65
C LEU A 70 4.80 -4.16 -7.98
N ARG A 71 4.77 -4.57 -9.25
CA ARG A 71 5.28 -5.87 -9.73
C ARG A 71 6.48 -5.76 -10.68
N SER A 72 6.85 -4.54 -11.10
CA SER A 72 7.99 -4.33 -11.99
C SER A 72 9.29 -4.87 -11.36
N SER A 73 9.84 -5.94 -11.94
CA SER A 73 11.05 -6.66 -11.51
C SER A 73 12.35 -5.99 -11.99
N PRO A 74 13.53 -6.30 -11.42
CA PRO A 74 13.84 -6.79 -10.07
C PRO A 74 14.04 -5.59 -9.12
N LEU A 75 13.72 -5.78 -7.83
CA LEU A 75 14.00 -4.80 -6.79
C LEU A 75 15.52 -4.64 -6.64
N TYR A 76 16.14 -3.75 -7.42
CA TYR A 76 17.45 -3.17 -7.10
C TYR A 76 17.35 -2.52 -5.72
N ILE A 77 17.55 -3.33 -4.68
CA ILE A 77 17.95 -2.84 -3.37
C ILE A 77 19.45 -2.60 -3.51
N GLN A 78 19.81 -1.44 -4.07
CA GLN A 78 21.16 -0.92 -3.88
C GLN A 78 21.36 -0.68 -2.38
N GLU A 79 22.61 -0.85 -1.96
CA GLU A 79 23.16 -0.43 -0.67
C GLU A 79 23.16 1.10 -0.52
N ASP A 80 22.20 1.80 -1.12
CA ASP A 80 21.98 3.18 -0.77
C ASP A 80 21.55 3.15 0.69
N GLU A 81 22.25 3.88 1.55
CA GLU A 81 21.76 4.24 2.87
C GLU A 81 20.38 4.87 2.67
N VAL A 82 19.32 4.06 2.71
CA VAL A 82 17.96 4.54 2.55
C VAL A 82 17.62 5.21 3.88
N MET A 83 18.03 6.47 3.98
CA MET A 83 17.40 7.43 4.88
C MET A 83 15.93 7.47 4.47
N GLY A 84 15.09 6.68 5.15
CA GLY A 84 13.65 6.88 5.07
C GLY A 84 13.37 8.35 5.36
N LEU A 85 12.45 8.97 4.61
CA LEU A 85 12.09 10.36 4.90
C LEU A 85 11.70 10.47 6.37
N GLU A 86 12.32 11.41 7.08
CA GLU A 86 11.92 11.73 8.43
C GLU A 86 10.44 12.14 8.42
N TYR A 87 9.67 11.61 9.37
CA TYR A 87 8.21 11.79 9.44
C TYR A 87 7.79 13.26 9.28
N GLU A 88 8.55 14.16 9.91
CA GLU A 88 8.32 15.59 9.88
C GLU A 88 8.52 16.20 8.48
N LEU A 89 9.53 15.77 7.73
CA LEU A 89 9.78 16.25 6.37
C LEU A 89 8.67 15.79 5.42
N LEU A 90 8.26 14.51 5.55
CA LEU A 90 7.15 13.96 4.78
C LEU A 90 5.84 14.72 5.06
N GLY A 91 5.59 15.01 6.34
CA GLY A 91 4.45 15.79 6.78
C GLY A 91 4.43 17.22 6.26
N LYS A 92 5.58 17.90 6.23
CA LYS A 92 5.70 19.25 5.62
C LYS A 92 5.35 19.24 4.13
N GLN A 93 5.90 18.29 3.38
CA GLN A 93 5.57 18.13 1.96
C GLN A 93 4.07 17.86 1.74
N LEU A 94 3.47 17.05 2.62
CA LEU A 94 2.04 16.77 2.59
C LEU A 94 1.21 18.03 2.82
N LYS A 95 1.55 18.80 3.86
CA LYS A 95 0.87 20.06 4.18
C LYS A 95 0.92 21.05 3.02
N GLU A 96 2.09 21.25 2.41
CA GLU A 96 2.25 22.13 1.25
C GLU A 96 1.32 21.72 0.09
N LYS A 97 1.27 20.42 -0.22
CA LYS A 97 0.37 19.91 -1.26
C LYS A 97 -1.10 20.08 -0.91
N VAL A 98 -1.51 19.74 0.31
CA VAL A 98 -2.90 19.92 0.78
C VAL A 98 -3.32 21.39 0.65
N TYR A 99 -2.45 22.33 1.05
CA TYR A 99 -2.71 23.75 0.96
C TYR A 99 -2.87 24.21 -0.49
N SER A 100 -2.01 23.74 -1.38
CA SER A 100 -2.04 24.12 -2.80
C SER A 100 -3.25 23.54 -3.56
N ARG A 101 -3.71 22.33 -3.21
CA ARG A 101 -4.74 21.61 -3.98
C ARG A 101 -6.15 21.73 -3.40
N PHE A 102 -6.27 21.78 -2.07
CA PHE A 102 -7.55 21.72 -1.37
C PHE A 102 -7.82 22.95 -0.50
N GLY A 103 -7.02 24.01 -0.64
CA GLY A 103 -7.28 25.25 0.09
C GLY A 103 -7.19 25.10 1.61
N LYS A 104 -6.32 24.18 2.08
CA LYS A 104 -5.85 23.92 3.48
C LYS A 104 -6.35 22.64 4.13
N SER A 105 -7.38 21.96 3.61
CA SER A 105 -7.95 20.77 4.25
C SER A 105 -8.28 19.66 3.27
N LEU A 106 -7.77 18.45 3.52
CA LEU A 106 -8.16 17.22 2.84
C LEU A 106 -9.05 16.39 3.76
N HIS A 107 -10.27 16.09 3.33
CA HIS A 107 -11.18 15.23 4.08
C HIS A 107 -11.14 13.80 3.57
N ILE A 108 -10.85 12.86 4.47
CA ILE A 108 -10.70 11.45 4.16
C ILE A 108 -11.82 10.65 4.81
N ARG A 109 -12.46 9.75 4.05
CA ARG A 109 -13.28 8.68 4.62
C ARG A 109 -12.57 7.35 4.43
N GLU A 110 -12.21 6.70 5.53
CA GLU A 110 -11.81 5.29 5.51
C GLU A 110 -13.04 4.39 5.28
N VAL A 111 -12.90 3.35 4.46
CA VAL A 111 -13.97 2.44 4.12
C VAL A 111 -13.43 1.03 4.27
N ASP A 112 -13.81 0.38 5.37
CA ASP A 112 -13.60 -1.05 5.55
C ASP A 112 -14.48 -1.83 4.58
N ALA A 113 -13.85 -2.53 3.63
CA ALA A 113 -14.51 -3.40 2.67
C ALA A 113 -14.30 -4.89 2.97
N GLY A 114 -14.12 -5.28 4.24
CA GLY A 114 -13.84 -6.66 4.65
C GLY A 114 -12.38 -6.84 5.06
N SER A 115 -11.92 -5.98 5.96
CA SER A 115 -10.61 -5.99 6.60
C SER A 115 -10.60 -6.89 7.83
N CYS A 116 -9.40 -7.19 8.33
CA CYS A 116 -9.16 -7.87 9.60
C CYS A 116 -8.85 -6.88 10.74
N ASN A 117 -9.19 -5.60 10.58
CA ASN A 117 -8.87 -4.48 11.46
C ASN A 117 -7.38 -4.06 11.52
N GLY A 118 -6.47 -4.80 10.89
CA GLY A 118 -5.04 -4.47 10.93
C GLY A 118 -4.70 -3.15 10.25
N CYS A 119 -5.17 -2.94 9.01
CA CYS A 119 -4.94 -1.67 8.30
C CYS A 119 -5.73 -0.51 8.92
N ASP A 120 -6.92 -0.80 9.42
CA ASP A 120 -7.82 0.17 10.05
C ASP A 120 -7.21 0.71 11.35
N TYR A 121 -6.52 -0.15 12.12
CA TYR A 121 -5.79 0.27 13.31
C TYR A 121 -4.61 1.21 12.97
N GLU A 122 -3.85 0.93 11.92
CA GLU A 122 -2.76 1.82 11.47
C GLU A 122 -3.29 3.14 10.91
N ILE A 123 -4.45 3.14 10.25
CA ILE A 123 -5.11 4.38 9.82
C ILE A 123 -5.57 5.19 11.04
N ASN A 124 -6.19 4.54 12.04
CA ASN A 124 -6.57 5.20 13.28
C ASN A 124 -5.35 5.76 14.05
N ALA A 125 -4.21 5.05 14.01
CA ALA A 125 -2.97 5.50 14.64
C ALA A 125 -2.45 6.83 14.05
N LEU A 126 -2.83 7.20 12.82
CA LEU A 126 -2.48 8.51 12.24
C LEU A 126 -3.07 9.70 13.01
N GLY A 127 -4.22 9.50 13.67
CA GLY A 127 -4.84 10.50 14.54
C GLY A 127 -4.30 10.52 15.97
N SER A 128 -3.36 9.63 16.31
CA SER A 128 -2.75 9.63 17.65
C SER A 128 -1.84 10.85 17.86
N PRO A 129 -1.59 11.29 19.11
CA PRO A 129 -0.69 12.41 19.39
C PRO A 129 0.74 12.22 18.87
N TYR A 130 1.15 10.98 18.60
CA TYR A 130 2.48 10.68 18.06
C TYR A 130 2.57 11.02 16.57
N ASN A 131 1.53 10.69 15.79
CA ASN A 131 1.49 10.90 14.35
C ASN A 131 0.87 12.25 13.97
N ASP A 132 -0.17 12.67 14.70
CA ASP A 132 -0.89 13.94 14.57
C ASP A 132 -1.02 14.39 13.10
N ILE A 133 -1.76 13.63 12.30
CA ILE A 133 -1.91 13.95 10.87
C ILE A 133 -2.75 15.23 10.64
N GLU A 134 -3.55 15.64 11.63
CA GLU A 134 -4.41 16.82 11.53
C GLU A 134 -3.62 18.12 11.38
N ARG A 135 -2.41 18.19 11.96
CA ARG A 135 -1.50 19.35 11.79
C ARG A 135 -1.07 19.59 10.34
N PHE A 136 -1.21 18.58 9.49
CA PHE A 136 -0.95 18.64 8.05
C PHE A 136 -2.20 18.96 7.22
N GLY A 137 -3.33 19.25 7.87
CA GLY A 137 -4.59 19.60 7.22
C GLY A 137 -5.39 18.38 6.75
N ILE A 138 -5.21 17.22 7.37
CA ILE A 138 -5.95 16.01 7.02
C ILE A 138 -6.96 15.69 8.11
N HIS A 139 -8.21 15.49 7.74
CA HIS A 139 -9.28 15.18 8.67
C HIS A 139 -10.03 13.92 8.25
N PHE A 140 -10.26 13.02 9.20
CA PHE A 140 -11.14 11.87 8.96
C PHE A 140 -12.60 12.29 9.18
N VAL A 141 -13.43 12.12 8.15
CA VAL A 141 -14.85 12.44 8.19
C VAL A 141 -15.69 11.19 8.32
N ALA A 142 -16.79 11.26 9.06
CA ALA A 142 -17.70 10.13 9.25
C ALA A 142 -18.54 9.82 7.98
N SER A 143 -18.92 10.86 7.25
CA SER A 143 -19.77 10.75 6.07
C SER A 143 -18.96 10.82 4.78
N PRO A 144 -19.13 9.87 3.83
CA PRO A 144 -18.48 9.95 2.53
C PRO A 144 -18.91 11.19 1.74
N ARG A 145 -20.07 11.78 2.04
CA ARG A 145 -20.56 13.01 1.40
C ARG A 145 -19.69 14.23 1.67
N HIS A 146 -18.81 14.17 2.66
CA HIS A 146 -17.86 15.22 3.00
C HIS A 146 -16.42 14.84 2.64
N ALA A 147 -16.21 13.70 1.96
CA ALA A 147 -14.88 13.18 1.70
C ALA A 147 -14.37 13.60 0.32
N ASP A 148 -13.13 14.07 0.28
CA ASP A 148 -12.34 14.32 -0.93
C ASP A 148 -11.55 13.07 -1.35
N MET A 149 -11.31 12.16 -0.41
CA MET A 149 -10.56 10.92 -0.63
C MET A 149 -11.18 9.75 0.14
N LEU A 150 -11.22 8.58 -0.51
CA LEU A 150 -11.58 7.32 0.11
C LEU A 150 -10.34 6.46 0.32
N LEU A 151 -10.04 6.13 1.57
CA LEU A 151 -9.05 5.09 1.90
C LEU A 151 -9.80 3.76 2.06
N VAL A 152 -9.58 2.83 1.14
CA VAL A 152 -10.29 1.54 1.15
C VAL A 152 -9.37 0.45 1.67
N THR A 153 -9.81 -0.25 2.71
CA THR A 153 -9.10 -1.38 3.33
C THR A 153 -9.84 -2.70 3.06
N GLY A 154 -9.16 -3.82 3.27
CA GLY A 154 -9.75 -5.15 3.11
C GLY A 154 -9.79 -5.68 1.68
N CYS A 155 -10.21 -6.94 1.52
CA CYS A 155 -10.17 -7.65 0.23
C CYS A 155 -11.41 -7.44 -0.66
N VAL A 156 -12.27 -6.49 -0.29
CA VAL A 156 -13.61 -6.27 -0.86
C VAL A 156 -14.41 -7.57 -0.84
N SER A 157 -14.93 -7.90 0.34
CA SER A 157 -15.79 -9.07 0.51
C SER A 157 -17.04 -8.95 -0.38
N ARG A 158 -17.60 -10.08 -0.82
CA ARG A 158 -18.82 -10.11 -1.64
C ARG A 158 -19.96 -9.30 -1.02
N ASN A 159 -20.10 -9.36 0.30
CA ASN A 159 -21.15 -8.67 1.03
C ASN A 159 -20.91 -7.15 1.15
N MET A 160 -19.65 -6.71 1.06
CA MET A 160 -19.28 -5.29 1.15
C MET A 160 -19.19 -4.59 -0.20
N GLU A 161 -19.19 -5.31 -1.31
CA GLU A 161 -19.11 -4.74 -2.67
C GLU A 161 -20.16 -3.67 -2.92
N GLU A 162 -21.44 -3.96 -2.64
CA GLU A 162 -22.53 -3.01 -2.86
C GLU A 162 -22.39 -1.76 -1.98
N ALA A 163 -22.03 -1.96 -0.70
CA ALA A 163 -21.83 -0.87 0.25
C ALA A 163 -20.67 0.03 -0.18
N LEU A 164 -19.58 -0.54 -0.67
CA LEU A 164 -18.42 0.19 -1.19
C LEU A 164 -18.80 1.03 -2.42
N ILE A 165 -19.54 0.46 -3.38
CA ILE A 165 -20.02 1.19 -4.57
C ILE A 165 -20.94 2.36 -4.17
N LYS A 166 -21.90 2.11 -3.26
CA LYS A 166 -22.79 3.18 -2.77
C LYS A 166 -22.01 4.29 -2.06
N THR A 167 -20.98 3.94 -1.31
CA THR A 167 -20.11 4.90 -0.61
C THR A 167 -19.33 5.76 -1.61
N TYR A 168 -18.75 5.14 -2.63
CA TYR A 168 -18.06 5.85 -3.72
C TYR A 168 -18.98 6.83 -4.46
N ASN A 169 -20.21 6.39 -4.79
CA ASN A 169 -21.19 7.22 -5.47
C ASN A 169 -21.73 8.37 -4.60
N ALA A 170 -21.73 8.21 -3.28
CA ALA A 170 -22.18 9.24 -2.34
C ALA A 170 -21.13 10.33 -2.11
N ALA A 171 -19.85 10.06 -2.37
CA ALA A 171 -18.78 11.05 -2.24
C ALA A 171 -18.83 12.08 -3.38
N PRO A 172 -18.55 13.37 -3.13
CA PRO A 172 -18.53 14.41 -4.16
C PRO A 172 -17.41 14.18 -5.20
N SER A 173 -17.47 14.89 -6.32
CA SER A 173 -16.37 14.94 -7.29
C SER A 173 -15.72 16.33 -7.25
N PRO A 174 -14.40 16.47 -7.43
CA PRO A 174 -13.40 15.41 -7.64
C PRO A 174 -13.11 14.60 -6.37
N LYS A 175 -12.88 13.29 -6.51
CA LYS A 175 -12.53 12.38 -5.40
C LYS A 175 -11.41 11.42 -5.79
N LEU A 176 -10.58 11.07 -4.82
CA LEU A 176 -9.51 10.09 -4.95
C LEU A 176 -9.88 8.77 -4.27
N VAL A 177 -9.44 7.64 -4.82
CA VAL A 177 -9.56 6.31 -4.19
C VAL A 177 -8.19 5.72 -3.99
N VAL A 178 -7.87 5.37 -2.75
CA VAL A 178 -6.57 4.77 -2.38
C VAL A 178 -6.80 3.42 -1.76
N ALA A 179 -6.17 2.38 -2.32
CA ALA A 179 -6.19 1.03 -1.77
C ALA A 179 -5.09 0.89 -0.71
N VAL A 180 -5.46 0.53 0.52
CA VAL A 180 -4.53 0.43 1.66
C VAL A 180 -4.36 -1.02 2.09
N GLY A 181 -3.13 -1.52 1.98
CA GLY A 181 -2.73 -2.87 2.36
C GLY A 181 -2.81 -3.90 1.23
N ALA A 182 -2.13 -5.03 1.41
CA ALA A 182 -2.02 -6.10 0.40
C ALA A 182 -3.38 -6.67 0.00
N CYS A 183 -4.31 -6.80 0.95
CA CYS A 183 -5.69 -7.24 0.68
C CYS A 183 -6.42 -6.28 -0.26
N ALA A 184 -6.31 -4.97 -0.03
CA ALA A 184 -6.94 -3.96 -0.88
C ALA A 184 -6.23 -3.83 -2.23
N CYS A 185 -4.91 -4.05 -2.29
CA CYS A 185 -4.13 -3.95 -3.51
C CYS A 185 -4.38 -5.12 -4.47
N SER A 186 -4.45 -6.35 -3.97
CA SER A 186 -4.47 -7.56 -4.81
C SER A 186 -5.23 -8.76 -4.23
N GLY A 187 -5.82 -8.63 -3.04
CA GLY A 187 -6.42 -9.73 -2.28
C GLY A 187 -5.51 -10.31 -1.18
N GLY A 188 -4.20 -10.06 -1.22
CA GLY A 188 -3.26 -10.47 -0.18
C GLY A 188 -3.28 -11.99 0.08
N ILE A 189 -3.32 -12.39 1.35
CA ILE A 189 -3.43 -13.81 1.74
C ILE A 189 -4.76 -14.45 1.33
N PHE A 190 -5.80 -13.63 1.11
CA PHE A 190 -7.12 -14.08 0.68
C PHE A 190 -7.28 -14.06 -0.85
N LYS A 191 -6.20 -13.89 -1.61
CA LYS A 191 -6.25 -13.92 -3.07
C LYS A 191 -6.86 -15.23 -3.56
N ASN A 192 -7.66 -15.15 -4.62
CA ASN A 192 -8.43 -16.25 -5.20
C ASN A 192 -9.46 -16.90 -4.26
N SER A 193 -9.71 -16.33 -3.07
CA SER A 193 -10.82 -16.75 -2.25
C SER A 193 -12.13 -16.45 -2.96
N TYR A 194 -13.09 -17.36 -2.85
CA TYR A 194 -14.44 -17.11 -3.36
C TYR A 194 -15.03 -15.85 -2.72
N ALA A 195 -14.70 -15.56 -1.46
CA ALA A 195 -15.37 -14.52 -0.67
C ALA A 195 -14.93 -13.07 -0.96
N GLY A 196 -13.80 -12.86 -1.65
CA GLY A 196 -13.25 -11.53 -1.94
C GLY A 196 -13.17 -11.22 -3.44
N LYS A 197 -12.87 -9.97 -3.80
CA LYS A 197 -12.76 -9.51 -5.19
C LYS A 197 -11.33 -9.34 -5.71
N ASN A 198 -10.31 -9.79 -4.98
CA ASN A 198 -8.89 -9.74 -5.39
C ASN A 198 -8.35 -8.31 -5.64
N GLY A 199 -8.82 -7.36 -4.84
CA GLY A 199 -8.41 -5.96 -4.88
C GLY A 199 -9.58 -5.01 -5.09
N VAL A 200 -9.39 -3.76 -4.65
CA VAL A 200 -10.37 -2.67 -4.77
C VAL A 200 -10.57 -2.26 -6.23
N ASP A 201 -9.52 -2.39 -7.05
CA ASP A 201 -9.47 -2.06 -8.47
C ASP A 201 -10.44 -2.84 -9.36
N ARG A 202 -10.95 -3.98 -8.85
CA ARG A 202 -11.99 -4.75 -9.52
C ARG A 202 -13.39 -4.15 -9.37
N VAL A 203 -13.57 -3.22 -8.43
CA VAL A 203 -14.87 -2.64 -8.08
C VAL A 203 -14.86 -1.12 -8.29
N LEU A 204 -13.77 -0.44 -7.91
CA LEU A 204 -13.64 1.02 -8.00
C LEU A 204 -12.38 1.43 -8.78
N PRO A 205 -12.37 2.62 -9.40
CA PRO A 205 -11.16 3.17 -10.02
C PRO A 205 -10.17 3.61 -8.93
N VAL A 206 -9.07 2.87 -8.74
CA VAL A 206 -8.03 3.18 -7.75
C VAL A 206 -6.97 4.11 -8.32
N ASP A 207 -6.66 5.18 -7.60
CA ASP A 207 -5.64 6.18 -7.95
C ASP A 207 -4.24 5.78 -7.47
N VAL A 208 -4.13 5.24 -6.26
CA VAL A 208 -2.88 4.84 -5.62
C VAL A 208 -3.08 3.58 -4.79
N TYR A 209 -2.05 2.75 -4.78
CA TYR A 209 -1.95 1.50 -4.03
C TYR A 209 -0.85 1.63 -2.99
N ILE A 210 -1.16 1.31 -1.73
CA ILE A 210 -0.22 1.34 -0.61
C ILE A 210 0.01 -0.11 -0.16
N PRO A 211 1.14 -0.74 -0.55
CA PRO A 211 1.43 -2.12 -0.15
C PRO A 211 1.78 -2.20 1.35
N GLY A 212 1.43 -3.31 2.00
CA GLY A 212 1.69 -3.54 3.43
C GLY A 212 0.68 -4.49 4.08
N CYS A 213 1.00 -5.08 5.23
CA CYS A 213 0.07 -5.96 5.96
C CYS A 213 0.30 -5.94 7.49
N PRO A 214 -0.04 -4.84 8.19
CA PRO A 214 -0.51 -3.56 7.63
C PRO A 214 0.67 -2.65 7.19
N PRO A 215 0.42 -1.66 6.32
CA PRO A 215 1.42 -0.63 6.04
C PRO A 215 1.66 0.25 7.27
N ARG A 216 2.91 0.63 7.52
CA ARG A 216 3.27 1.55 8.62
C ARG A 216 2.63 2.93 8.41
N PRO A 217 2.43 3.76 9.44
CA PRO A 217 1.81 5.08 9.30
C PRO A 217 2.53 5.98 8.29
N GLN A 218 3.87 5.91 8.24
CA GLN A 218 4.71 6.62 7.27
C GLN A 218 4.37 6.24 5.81
N ALA A 219 4.15 4.95 5.56
CA ALA A 219 3.78 4.45 4.24
C ALA A 219 2.39 4.95 3.82
N ILE A 220 1.46 5.05 4.79
CA ILE A 220 0.11 5.56 4.52
C ILE A 220 0.18 7.04 4.14
N ILE A 221 0.90 7.86 4.91
CA ILE A 221 1.10 9.28 4.62
C ILE A 221 1.78 9.49 3.27
N TYR A 222 2.83 8.72 2.97
CA TYR A 222 3.49 8.77 1.67
C TYR A 222 2.53 8.43 0.53
N GLY A 223 1.67 7.43 0.73
CA GLY A 223 0.61 7.07 -0.20
C GLY A 223 -0.39 8.20 -0.44
N ILE A 224 -0.85 8.87 0.63
CA ILE A 224 -1.73 10.05 0.54
C ILE A 224 -1.04 11.18 -0.23
N LEU A 225 0.22 11.49 0.11
CA LEU A 225 1.04 12.49 -0.59
C LEU A 225 1.16 12.19 -2.10
N LYS A 226 1.31 10.91 -2.45
CA LYS A 226 1.40 10.44 -3.84
C LYS A 226 0.04 10.53 -4.55
N ALA A 227 -1.06 10.28 -3.85
CA ALA A 227 -2.42 10.39 -4.38
C ALA A 227 -2.79 11.84 -4.70
N ILE A 228 -2.51 12.77 -3.78
CA ILE A 228 -2.75 14.22 -4.00
C ILE A 228 -1.98 14.72 -5.24
N GLY A 229 -0.80 14.16 -5.54
CA GLY A 229 -0.03 14.49 -6.73
C GLY A 229 -0.67 14.07 -8.07
N ARG A 230 -1.85 13.44 -8.09
CA ARG A 230 -2.62 13.12 -9.31
C ARG A 230 -3.69 14.16 -9.65
N MET A 231 -4.16 14.92 -8.67
CA MET A 231 -5.00 16.10 -8.90
C MET A 231 -4.12 17.26 -9.31
#